data_AF-A0A946UFT3-F1
#
_entry.id   AF-A0A946UFT3-F1
#
_cell.length_a   1.000
_cell.length_b   1.000
_cell.length_c   1.000
_cell.angle_alpha   90.00
_cell.angle_beta   90.00
_cell.angle_gamma   90.00
#
_symmetry.space_group_name_H-M   'P 1'
#
loop_
_entity.id
_entity.type
_entity.pdbx_description
1 polymer ?
#
loop_
_entity_poly.entity_id
_entity_poly.type
_entity_poly.pdbx_seq_one_letter_code
_entity_poly.pdbx_strand_id
1 'polypeptide(L)' 'LDHGQGLSSSFLHLSKIHVEAGTSVKQGELIAEIGATGRASGPHLDWRMNWLDRRVDPQLLVEGSPKPAEAAPAE' A
#
# COMPACT_ATOMS: atom_id res chain seq x y z
N LEU A 1 4.02 -6.23 -5.13
CA LEU A 1 5.44 -6.06 -4.76
C LEU A 1 5.74 -7.02 -3.64
N ASP A 2 6.67 -7.93 -3.88
CA ASP A 2 7.11 -8.93 -2.90
C ASP A 2 8.23 -8.33 -2.04
N HIS A 3 8.08 -8.39 -0.72
CA HIS A 3 9.08 -7.92 0.26
C HIS A 3 9.89 -9.07 0.86
N GLY A 4 9.63 -10.32 0.43
CA GLY A 4 10.19 -11.53 1.00
C GLY A 4 9.38 -12.07 2.17
N GLN A 5 9.70 -13.30 2.60
CA GLN A 5 9.08 -13.99 3.75
C GLN A 5 7.53 -14.08 3.68
N GLY A 6 6.97 -14.02 2.47
CA GLY A 6 5.53 -14.04 2.23
C GLY A 6 4.82 -12.71 2.48
N LEU A 7 5.55 -11.62 2.78
CA LEU A 7 4.98 -10.28 2.88
C LEU A 7 4.92 -9.63 1.49
N SER A 8 3.76 -9.12 1.11
CA SER A 8 3.57 -8.44 -0.17
C SER A 8 2.68 -7.21 -0.04
N SER A 9 2.91 -6.24 -0.92
CA SER A 9 2.06 -5.06 -1.09
C SER A 9 1.40 -5.03 -2.44
N SER A 10 0.15 -4.56 -2.48
CA SER A 10 -0.58 -4.19 -3.69
C SER A 10 -0.85 -2.69 -3.69
N PHE A 11 -0.68 -2.05 -4.85
CA PHE A 11 -0.97 -0.63 -5.07
C PHE A 11 -2.05 -0.54 -6.14
N LEU A 12 -3.19 0.02 -5.81
CA LEU A 12 -4.36 0.08 -6.68
C LEU A 12 -4.69 1.52 -7.11
N HIS A 13 -5.56 1.63 -8.11
CA HIS A 13 -6.04 2.90 -8.67
C HIS A 13 -4.97 3.79 -9.33
N LEU A 14 -3.79 3.24 -9.59
CA LEU A 14 -2.64 3.95 -10.17
C LEU A 14 -2.95 4.55 -11.54
N SER A 15 -2.40 5.73 -11.83
CA SER A 15 -2.48 6.37 -13.16
C SER A 15 -1.38 5.87 -14.11
N LYS A 16 -0.21 5.52 -13.55
CA LYS A 16 0.95 5.02 -14.29
C LYS A 16 1.79 4.08 -13.44
N ILE A 17 2.39 3.09 -14.08
CA ILE A 17 3.35 2.15 -13.48
C ILE A 17 4.69 2.34 -14.20
N HIS A 18 5.78 2.45 -13.45
CA HIS A 18 7.15 2.70 -13.97
C HIS A 18 8.06 1.48 -13.95
N VAL A 19 7.59 0.36 -13.42
CA VAL A 19 8.34 -0.90 -13.28
C VAL A 19 7.60 -2.06 -13.93
N GLU A 20 8.34 -3.13 -14.24
CA GLU A 20 7.79 -4.35 -14.83
C GLU A 20 7.86 -5.52 -13.85
N ALA A 21 7.13 -6.59 -14.15
CA ALA A 21 7.19 -7.80 -13.34
C ALA A 21 8.59 -8.41 -13.39
N GLY A 22 9.16 -8.72 -12.23
CA GLY A 22 10.54 -9.22 -12.09
C GLY A 22 11.58 -8.13 -11.84
N THR A 23 11.24 -6.84 -11.95
CA THR A 23 12.14 -5.75 -11.56
C THR A 23 12.37 -5.76 -10.05
N SER A 24 13.65 -5.77 -9.64
CA SER A 24 14.05 -5.52 -8.26
C SER A 24 14.07 -4.03 -7.98
N VAL A 25 13.46 -3.59 -6.89
CA VAL A 25 13.34 -2.18 -6.52
C VAL A 25 13.88 -1.93 -5.12
N LYS A 26 14.31 -0.70 -4.84
CA LYS A 26 14.77 -0.28 -3.51
C LYS A 26 13.73 0.59 -2.81
N GLN A 27 13.76 0.63 -1.48
CA GLN A 27 12.91 1.56 -0.73
C GLN A 27 13.20 3.01 -1.14
N GLY A 28 12.14 3.78 -1.39
CA GLY A 28 12.21 5.16 -1.88
C GLY A 28 12.27 5.30 -3.40
N GLU A 29 12.36 4.20 -4.14
CA GLU A 29 12.32 4.20 -5.61
C GLU A 29 10.90 4.48 -6.14
N LEU A 30 10.81 5.27 -7.22
CA LEU A 30 9.54 5.57 -7.87
C LEU A 30 9.07 4.36 -8.69
N ILE A 31 8.01 3.69 -8.23
CA ILE A 31 7.44 2.52 -8.92
C ILE A 31 6.13 2.82 -9.67
N ALA A 32 5.40 3.86 -9.26
CA ALA A 32 4.08 4.19 -9.82
C ALA A 32 3.63 5.61 -9.43
N GLU A 33 2.59 6.10 -10.10
CA GLU A 33 1.89 7.36 -9.82
C GLU A 33 0.45 7.10 -9.35
N ILE A 34 -0.01 7.88 -8.37
CA ILE A 34 -1.39 7.83 -7.88
C ILE A 34 -2.36 8.24 -9.01
N GLY A 35 -3.54 7.65 -9.03
CA GLY A 35 -4.58 7.97 -9.99
C GLY A 35 -5.98 7.66 -9.46
N ALA A 36 -6.90 7.48 -10.40
CA ALA A 36 -8.29 7.10 -10.14
C ALA A 36 -8.76 6.02 -11.13
N THR A 37 -7.87 5.11 -11.55
CA THR A 37 -8.22 4.07 -12.53
C THR A 37 -9.06 2.95 -11.89
N GLY A 38 -9.88 2.28 -12.70
CA GLY A 38 -10.78 1.23 -12.25
C GLY A 38 -11.94 1.76 -11.42
N ARG A 39 -12.30 1.05 -10.34
CA ARG A 39 -13.41 1.44 -9.45
C ARG A 39 -12.90 2.39 -8.36
N ALA A 40 -12.81 3.68 -8.68
CA ALA A 40 -12.43 4.76 -7.77
C ALA A 40 -13.39 5.95 -7.92
N SER A 41 -13.67 6.68 -6.84
CA SER A 41 -14.50 7.91 -6.86
C SER A 41 -13.68 9.19 -7.09
N GLY A 42 -12.36 9.10 -7.02
CA GLY A 42 -11.43 10.22 -7.20
C GLY A 42 -9.98 9.77 -6.96
N PRO A 43 -8.98 10.65 -7.17
CA PRO A 43 -7.57 10.29 -7.03
C PRO A 43 -7.19 9.94 -5.60
N HIS A 44 -6.75 8.70 -5.36
CA HIS A 44 -6.28 8.24 -4.06
C HIS A 44 -5.41 6.98 -4.21
N LEU A 45 -4.68 6.63 -3.14
CA LEU A 45 -3.93 5.38 -3.05
C LEU A 45 -4.70 4.36 -2.21
N ASP A 46 -5.00 3.20 -2.80
CA ASP A 46 -5.36 2.00 -2.04
C ASP A 46 -4.11 1.11 -1.97
N TRP A 47 -3.51 1.10 -0.78
CA TRP A 47 -2.32 0.32 -0.45
C TRP A 47 -2.70 -0.82 0.48
N ARG A 48 -2.51 -2.05 0.01
CA ARG A 48 -2.87 -3.27 0.74
C ARG A 48 -1.63 -4.07 1.05
N MET A 49 -1.61 -4.67 2.23
CA MET A 49 -0.57 -5.62 2.62
C MET A 49 -1.16 -6.99 2.92
N ASN A 50 -0.45 -8.00 2.46
CA ASN A 50 -0.73 -9.39 2.74
C ASN A 50 0.51 -10.04 3.33
N TRP A 51 0.36 -10.76 4.43
CA TRP A 51 1.35 -11.72 4.90
C TRP A 51 0.80 -13.12 4.68
N LEU A 52 1.42 -13.86 3.76
CA LEU A 52 0.91 -15.12 3.22
C LEU A 52 -0.51 -14.92 2.66
N ASP A 53 -1.48 -15.68 3.16
CA ASP A 53 -2.89 -15.64 2.74
C ASP A 53 -3.74 -14.62 3.52
N ARG A 54 -3.13 -13.88 4.47
CA ARG A 54 -3.86 -12.97 5.37
C ARG A 54 -3.59 -11.50 5.06
N ARG A 55 -4.66 -10.70 5.07
CA ARG A 55 -4.55 -9.24 5.06
C ARG A 55 -4.09 -8.76 6.43
N VAL A 56 -3.17 -7.81 6.42
CA VAL A 56 -2.65 -7.16 7.62
C VAL A 56 -2.81 -5.65 7.48
N ASP A 57 -2.95 -4.97 8.61
CA ASP A 57 -2.99 -3.52 8.65
C ASP A 57 -1.58 -2.98 8.30
N PRO A 58 -1.41 -2.22 7.19
CA PRO A 58 -0.13 -1.66 6.81
C PRO A 58 0.46 -0.72 7.88
N GLN A 59 -0.38 -0.05 8.68
CA GLN A 59 0.11 0.90 9.71
C GLN A 59 0.90 0.22 10.83
N LEU A 60 0.65 -1.07 11.07
CA LEU A 60 1.40 -1.85 12.06
C LEU A 60 2.83 -2.19 11.58
N LEU A 61 3.13 -2.00 10.30
CA LEU A 61 4.38 -2.41 9.65
C LEU A 61 5.27 -1.22 9.26
N VAL A 62 4.79 0.02 9.44
CA VAL A 62 5.48 1.23 8.98
C VAL A 62 5.77 2.15 10.15
N GLU A 63 7.04 2.47 10.34
CA GLU A 63 7.50 3.44 11.33
C GLU A 63 7.03 4.86 10.98
N GLY A 64 6.60 5.63 11.98
CA GLY A 64 6.18 7.03 11.79
C GLY A 64 4.73 7.23 11.35
N SER A 65 3.94 6.16 11.26
CA SER A 65 2.48 6.27 11.12
C SER A 65 1.92 7.03 12.34
N PRO A 66 1.00 8.00 12.18
CA PRO A 66 0.28 8.53 13.33
C PRO A 66 -0.38 7.34 14.02
N LYS A 67 -0.13 7.17 15.32
CA LYS A 67 -0.88 6.21 16.14
C LYS A 67 -2.36 6.41 15.82
N PRO A 68 -3.16 5.34 15.61
CA PRO A 68 -4.59 5.50 15.52
C PRO A 68 -5.02 6.37 16.69
N ALA A 69 -5.65 7.51 16.41
CA ALA A 69 -6.19 8.34 17.46
C ALA A 69 -7.02 7.41 18.34
N GLU A 70 -6.62 7.28 19.61
CA GLU A 70 -7.33 6.49 20.60
C GLU A 70 -8.82 6.80 20.42
N ALA A 71 -9.60 5.79 20.04
CA ALA A 71 -10.97 6.00 19.59
C ALA A 71 -11.70 6.81 20.65
N ALA A 72 -12.03 8.07 20.34
CA ALA A 72 -12.77 8.92 21.25
C ALA A 72 -14.04 8.16 21.63
N PRO A 73 -14.42 8.10 22.92
CA PRO A 73 -15.64 7.43 23.30
C PRO A 73 -16.79 8.08 22.53
N ALA A 74 -17.61 7.23 21.90
CA ALA A 74 -18.86 7.67 21.30
C ALA A 74 -19.73 8.25 22.43
N GLU A 75 -20.03 9.54 22.34
CA GLU A 75 -21.07 10.20 23.12
C GLU A 75 -22.39 10.17 22.32
#